data_AF-A0A923TNN4-F1
#
_entry.id   AF-A0A923TNN4-F1
#
_cell.length_a   1.000
_cell.length_b   1.000
_cell.length_c   1.000
_cell.angle_alpha   90.00
_cell.angle_beta   90.00
_cell.angle_gamma   90.00
#
_symmetry.space_group_name_H-M   'P 1'
#
loop_
_entity.id
_entity.type
_entity.pdbx_description
1 polymer ?
#
loop_
_entity_poly.entity_id
_entity_poly.type
_entity_poly.pdbx_seq_one_letter_code
_entity_poly.pdbx_strand_id
1 'polypeptide(L)'
;MAAAGMADAALAIQAGTGQLDVRWASSEDDVRAAQHLRYQVFAQELGARLTPPDGTTRGLDVDRFDAFCDHLLVRAVLPGDDGDGPLVGTYRVLGPQAALRAGGLYSDSEFDLEPLASLRPQAVELGRSCVHPAWRSGGVIMALWSALCQYMLAHRLDTMIGCASIGLDDGGYMAGRLWRHLRHTHLAAPQWQVNPRTPLPLDDAVDLPPAVPGVKGMADAPPLIKGYLRCGARLLGPPALDTAFNTADLPMMLRIDELAPRYRKHFFGS
;
A
#
# COMPACT_ATOMS: atom_id res chain seq x y z
N MET A 1 23.16 17.81 -1.05
CA MET A 1 23.34 16.58 -1.86
C MET A 1 24.33 15.60 -1.23
N ALA A 2 25.53 16.00 -0.83
CA ALA A 2 26.52 15.09 -0.22
C ALA A 2 26.09 14.48 1.14
N ALA A 3 25.43 15.24 2.01
CA ALA A 3 25.00 14.75 3.33
C ALA A 3 23.86 13.69 3.28
N ALA A 4 22.90 13.86 2.36
CA ALA A 4 21.83 12.88 2.14
C ALA A 4 22.37 11.55 1.59
N GLY A 5 23.34 11.60 0.67
CA GLY A 5 23.99 10.41 0.13
C GLY A 5 24.86 9.65 1.15
N MET A 6 25.42 10.32 2.15
CA MET A 6 26.17 9.67 3.23
C MET A 6 25.24 9.00 4.27
N ALA A 7 24.07 9.60 4.55
CA ALA A 7 23.06 9.00 5.42
C ALA A 7 22.46 7.72 4.78
N ASP A 8 22.12 7.76 3.48
CA ASP A 8 21.62 6.59 2.76
C ASP A 8 22.64 5.45 2.68
N ALA A 9 23.93 5.77 2.54
CA ALA A 9 25.01 4.79 2.55
C ALA A 9 25.20 4.13 3.94
N ALA A 10 25.08 4.90 5.02
CA ALA A 10 25.14 4.36 6.38
C ALA A 10 23.94 3.45 6.68
N LEU A 11 22.73 3.84 6.23
CA LEU A 11 21.50 3.07 6.38
C LEU A 11 21.54 1.71 5.67
N ALA A 12 22.23 1.63 4.53
CA ALA A 12 22.38 0.39 3.77
C ALA A 12 23.26 -0.66 4.47
N ILE A 13 24.21 -0.23 5.30
CA ILE A 13 25.17 -1.13 5.98
C ILE A 13 24.49 -1.91 7.13
N GLN A 14 23.39 -1.41 7.70
CA GLN A 14 22.77 -1.95 8.92
C GLN A 14 21.46 -2.74 8.69
N ALA A 15 20.98 -2.87 7.46
CA ALA A 15 19.64 -3.38 7.14
C ALA A 15 19.40 -4.89 7.37
N GLY A 16 20.44 -5.69 7.65
CA GLY A 16 20.34 -7.15 7.75
C GLY A 16 20.02 -7.73 9.14
N THR A 17 20.18 -6.95 10.20
CA THR A 17 20.10 -7.43 11.59
C THR A 17 19.44 -6.46 12.58
N GLY A 18 18.97 -5.31 12.11
CA GLY A 18 18.37 -4.28 12.96
C GLY A 18 17.02 -4.72 13.55
N GLN A 19 16.84 -4.49 14.85
CA GLN A 19 15.53 -4.60 15.49
C GLN A 19 14.61 -3.52 14.91
N LEU A 20 13.30 -3.79 14.84
CA LEU A 20 12.32 -2.84 14.31
C LEU A 20 11.45 -2.32 15.45
N ASP A 21 11.21 -1.01 15.46
CA ASP A 21 10.20 -0.35 16.28
C ASP A 21 9.00 0.02 15.41
N VAL A 22 7.78 -0.27 15.87
CA VAL A 22 6.54 0.00 15.15
C VAL A 22 5.65 0.87 16.01
N ARG A 23 5.27 2.03 15.47
CA ARG A 23 4.45 2.99 16.22
C ARG A 23 3.54 3.80 15.32
N TRP A 24 2.50 4.35 15.91
CA TRP A 24 1.64 5.35 15.28
C TRP A 24 2.28 6.72 15.43
N ALA A 25 2.19 7.55 14.40
CA ALA A 25 2.61 8.95 14.45
C ALA A 25 1.84 9.67 15.57
N SER A 26 2.57 10.42 16.39
CA SER A 26 2.00 11.15 17.54
C SER A 26 2.25 12.66 17.47
N SER A 27 2.94 13.11 16.42
CA SER A 27 3.35 14.50 16.21
C SER A 27 3.36 14.85 14.72
N GLU A 28 3.38 16.14 14.42
CA GLU A 28 3.55 16.62 13.03
C GLU A 28 4.93 16.24 12.45
N ASP A 29 5.96 16.13 13.30
CA ASP A 29 7.29 15.71 12.86
C ASP A 29 7.33 14.24 12.43
N ASP A 30 6.58 13.37 13.11
CA ASP A 30 6.38 11.98 12.69
C ASP A 30 5.70 11.90 11.31
N VAL A 31 4.64 12.71 11.11
CA VAL A 31 3.93 12.78 9.81
C VAL A 31 4.86 13.31 8.71
N ARG A 32 5.64 14.35 9.01
CA ARG A 32 6.61 14.92 8.07
C ARG A 32 7.71 13.90 7.70
N ALA A 33 8.16 13.09 8.65
CA ALA A 33 9.09 12.00 8.37
C ALA A 33 8.50 10.96 7.41
N ALA A 34 7.22 10.59 7.58
CA ALA A 34 6.52 9.71 6.66
C ALA A 34 6.36 10.34 5.26
N GLN A 35 5.99 11.62 5.18
CA GLN A 35 5.89 12.36 3.91
C GLN A 35 7.24 12.43 3.17
N HIS A 36 8.34 12.60 3.91
CA HIS A 36 9.68 12.61 3.34
C HIS A 36 10.08 11.22 2.80
N LEU A 37 9.87 10.15 3.58
CA LEU A 37 10.14 8.78 3.11
C LEU A 37 9.32 8.44 1.86
N ARG A 38 8.03 8.82 1.83
CA ARG A 38 7.16 8.65 0.67
C ARG A 38 7.67 9.43 -0.54
N TYR A 39 8.14 10.65 -0.36
CA TYR A 39 8.75 11.42 -1.45
C TYR A 39 9.99 10.72 -2.02
N GLN A 40 10.88 10.22 -1.16
CA GLN A 40 12.08 9.49 -1.59
C GLN A 40 11.70 8.27 -2.43
N VAL A 41 10.72 7.46 -1.98
CA VAL A 41 10.32 6.26 -2.70
C VAL A 41 9.49 6.59 -3.94
N PHE A 42 8.41 7.35 -3.81
CA PHE A 42 7.48 7.56 -4.91
C PHE A 42 8.03 8.52 -5.96
N ALA A 43 8.54 9.70 -5.56
CA ALA A 43 8.98 10.71 -6.52
C ALA A 43 10.41 10.48 -7.01
N GLN A 44 11.36 10.21 -6.11
CA GLN A 44 12.77 10.13 -6.50
C GLN A 44 13.16 8.78 -7.11
N GLU A 45 12.68 7.68 -6.52
CA GLU A 45 13.00 6.34 -7.03
C GLU A 45 12.03 5.88 -8.12
N LEU A 46 10.73 5.99 -7.89
CA LEU A 46 9.69 5.48 -8.80
C LEU A 46 9.20 6.51 -9.82
N GLY A 47 9.67 7.76 -9.75
CA GLY A 47 9.40 8.78 -10.77
C GLY A 47 7.99 9.39 -10.74
N ALA A 48 7.25 9.24 -9.65
CA ALA A 48 5.92 9.84 -9.49
C ALA A 48 5.98 11.38 -9.59
N ARG A 49 5.04 11.94 -10.34
CA ARG A 49 4.85 13.39 -10.50
C ARG A 49 3.81 13.90 -9.50
N LEU A 50 4.30 14.24 -8.32
CA LEU A 50 3.46 14.72 -7.23
C LEU A 50 3.00 16.17 -7.46
N THR A 51 1.76 16.46 -7.12
CA THR A 51 1.17 17.82 -7.17
C THR A 51 0.69 18.19 -5.77
N PRO A 52 1.60 18.52 -4.84
CA PRO A 52 1.23 18.82 -3.47
C PRO A 52 0.51 20.17 -3.37
N PRO A 53 -0.24 20.42 -2.27
CA PRO A 53 -0.85 21.73 -2.01
C PRO A 53 0.16 22.87 -2.00
N ASP A 54 -0.28 24.07 -2.39
CA ASP A 54 0.55 25.27 -2.36
C ASP A 54 1.15 25.52 -0.98
N GLY A 55 2.43 25.93 -0.95
CA GLY A 55 3.17 26.15 0.30
C GLY A 55 3.74 24.88 0.93
N THR A 56 3.51 23.70 0.35
CA THR A 56 4.17 22.46 0.80
C THR A 56 5.69 22.58 0.69
N THR A 57 6.39 22.20 1.76
CA THR A 57 7.85 22.18 1.77
C THR A 57 8.36 21.18 0.72
N ARG A 58 9.38 21.57 -0.06
CA ARG A 58 9.97 20.69 -1.08
C ARG A 58 10.47 19.39 -0.46
N GLY A 59 10.31 18.29 -1.19
CA GLY A 59 10.78 16.98 -0.75
C GLY A 59 9.78 16.20 0.10
N LEU A 60 8.49 16.57 0.07
CA LEU A 60 7.42 15.91 0.81
C LEU A 60 6.33 15.41 -0.16
N ASP A 61 5.85 14.18 0.06
CA ASP A 61 4.62 13.65 -0.54
C ASP A 61 3.44 14.00 0.36
N VAL A 62 2.69 15.03 -0.02
CA VAL A 62 1.54 15.56 0.74
C VAL A 62 0.33 15.67 -0.17
N ASP A 63 -0.82 15.18 0.30
CA ASP A 63 -2.12 15.43 -0.31
C ASP A 63 -3.16 15.84 0.75
N ARG A 64 -4.39 16.13 0.29
CA ARG A 64 -5.50 16.59 1.14
C ARG A 64 -5.93 15.60 2.22
N PHE A 65 -5.59 14.31 2.08
CA PHE A 65 -6.01 13.26 3.01
C PHE A 65 -5.06 13.14 4.20
N ASP A 66 -3.81 13.58 4.10
CA ASP A 66 -2.82 13.45 5.18
C ASP A 66 -3.31 14.06 6.51
N ALA A 67 -4.06 15.15 6.47
CA ALA A 67 -4.62 15.78 7.68
C ALA A 67 -5.72 14.94 8.40
N PHE A 68 -6.25 13.92 7.74
CA PHE A 68 -7.32 13.05 8.26
C PHE A 68 -6.83 11.64 8.60
N CYS A 69 -5.64 11.28 8.15
CA CYS A 69 -5.12 9.93 8.25
C CYS A 69 -4.31 9.71 9.51
N ASP A 70 -4.38 8.49 10.03
CA ASP A 70 -3.36 7.96 10.92
C ASP A 70 -2.15 7.51 10.08
N HIS A 71 -0.95 7.64 10.64
CA HIS A 71 0.29 7.25 9.99
C HIS A 71 0.99 6.18 10.81
N LEU A 72 1.11 4.98 10.24
CA LEU A 72 1.86 3.89 10.85
C LEU A 72 3.31 3.98 10.39
N LEU A 73 4.23 3.86 11.33
CA LEU A 73 5.66 4.06 11.14
C LEU A 73 6.43 2.81 11.57
N VAL A 74 7.44 2.43 10.79
CA VAL A 74 8.45 1.46 11.20
C VAL A 74 9.81 2.13 11.18
N ARG A 75 10.48 2.13 12.33
CA ARG A 75 11.85 2.62 12.48
C ARG A 75 12.80 1.47 12.71
N ALA A 76 14.02 1.61 12.19
CA ALA A 76 15.09 0.70 12.58
C ALA A 76 15.64 1.12 13.94
N VAL A 77 15.86 0.16 14.83
CA VAL A 77 16.56 0.36 16.10
C VAL A 77 18.03 0.03 15.85
N LEU A 78 18.90 1.03 15.97
CA LEU A 78 20.33 0.91 15.73
C LEU A 78 21.07 0.71 17.06
N PRO A 79 22.04 -0.23 17.15
CA PRO A 79 22.80 -0.42 18.38
C PRO A 79 23.58 0.84 18.77
N GLY A 80 23.45 1.28 20.02
CA GLY A 80 24.15 2.45 20.55
C GLY A 80 23.55 3.80 20.16
N ASP A 81 22.35 3.82 19.58
CA ASP A 81 21.57 5.02 19.34
C ASP A 81 20.45 5.13 20.39
N ASP A 82 20.48 6.19 21.20
CA ASP A 82 19.43 6.51 22.18
C ASP A 82 18.28 7.33 21.55
N GLY A 83 18.41 7.68 20.27
CA GLY A 83 17.42 8.45 19.51
C GLY A 83 16.42 7.60 18.75
N ASP A 84 15.48 8.28 18.11
CA ASP A 84 14.62 7.67 17.12
C ASP A 84 15.44 7.30 15.90
N GLY A 85 15.67 6.00 15.73
CA GLY A 85 16.33 5.50 14.55
C GLY A 85 15.55 5.83 13.26
N PRO A 86 16.16 5.57 12.10
CA PRO A 86 15.66 6.01 10.81
C PRO A 86 14.29 5.39 10.51
N LEU A 87 13.41 6.19 9.89
CA LEU A 87 12.13 5.67 9.38
C LEU A 87 12.39 4.83 8.13
N VAL A 88 12.01 3.56 8.17
CA VAL A 88 12.30 2.57 7.13
C VAL A 88 11.05 2.05 6.43
N GLY A 89 9.87 2.28 6.99
CA GLY A 89 8.61 1.93 6.35
C GLY A 89 7.43 2.71 6.90
N THR A 90 6.38 2.85 6.10
CA THR A 90 5.15 3.54 6.53
C THR A 90 3.90 3.02 5.82
N TYR A 91 2.75 3.19 6.47
CA TYR A 91 1.41 3.13 5.89
C TYR A 91 0.62 4.37 6.27
N ARG A 92 -0.24 4.83 5.36
CA ARG A 92 -1.31 5.78 5.66
C ARG A 92 -2.62 5.01 5.85
N VAL A 93 -3.37 5.36 6.89
CA VAL A 93 -4.62 4.70 7.27
C VAL A 93 -5.72 5.74 7.42
N LEU A 94 -6.76 5.63 6.61
CA LEU A 94 -7.94 6.51 6.67
C LEU A 94 -9.12 5.72 7.25
N GLY A 95 -9.47 6.02 8.50
CA GLY A 95 -10.62 5.43 9.17
C GLY A 95 -11.97 5.95 8.66
N PRO A 96 -13.09 5.25 8.92
CA PRO A 96 -14.39 5.55 8.31
C PRO A 96 -14.94 6.93 8.68
N GLN A 97 -14.81 7.32 9.95
CA GLN A 97 -15.24 8.66 10.41
C GLN A 97 -14.35 9.77 9.83
N ALA A 98 -13.07 9.49 9.63
CA ALA A 98 -12.13 10.43 9.02
C ALA A 98 -12.39 10.60 7.53
N ALA A 99 -12.72 9.51 6.81
CA ALA A 99 -13.14 9.56 5.41
C ALA A 99 -14.35 10.47 5.20
N LEU A 100 -15.36 10.41 6.08
CA LEU A 100 -16.51 11.33 6.03
C LEU A 100 -16.08 12.79 6.14
N ARG A 101 -15.16 13.12 7.06
CA ARG A 101 -14.62 14.48 7.22
C ARG A 101 -13.74 14.91 6.04
N ALA A 102 -13.04 13.97 5.43
CA ALA A 102 -12.25 14.18 4.22
C ALA A 102 -13.12 14.29 2.95
N GLY A 103 -14.43 14.07 3.04
CA GLY A 103 -15.35 14.10 1.90
C GLY A 103 -15.31 12.84 1.02
N GLY A 104 -14.85 11.71 1.57
CA GLY A 104 -14.74 10.43 0.90
C GLY A 104 -13.38 9.76 1.12
N LEU A 105 -13.18 8.66 0.41
CA LEU A 105 -11.92 7.93 0.36
C LEU A 105 -11.03 8.48 -0.77
N TYR A 106 -9.73 8.19 -0.77
CA TYR A 106 -8.88 8.44 -1.94
C TYR A 106 -9.36 7.61 -3.14
N SER A 107 -9.66 6.33 -2.90
CA SER A 107 -10.12 5.40 -3.93
C SER A 107 -11.47 5.79 -4.54
N ASP A 108 -12.27 6.68 -3.92
CA ASP A 108 -13.46 7.27 -4.56
C ASP A 108 -13.11 8.11 -5.79
N SER A 109 -11.89 8.66 -5.86
CA SER A 109 -11.40 9.43 -7.00
C SER A 109 -10.94 8.54 -8.15
N GLU A 110 -10.63 7.27 -7.87
CA GLU A 110 -10.14 6.31 -8.87
C GLU A 110 -11.20 5.30 -9.31
N PHE A 111 -12.15 4.96 -8.43
CA PHE A 111 -13.15 3.91 -8.66
C PHE A 111 -14.56 4.37 -8.28
N ASP A 112 -15.56 3.75 -8.90
CA ASP A 112 -16.93 3.78 -8.41
C ASP A 112 -17.12 2.75 -7.29
N LEU A 113 -17.05 3.24 -6.06
CA LEU A 113 -17.10 2.43 -4.84
C LEU A 113 -18.50 2.29 -4.25
N GLU A 114 -19.56 2.66 -4.98
CA GLU A 114 -20.95 2.43 -4.57
C GLU A 114 -21.22 0.99 -4.10
N PRO A 115 -20.69 -0.05 -4.78
CA PRO A 115 -20.92 -1.44 -4.37
C PRO A 115 -20.41 -1.77 -2.96
N LEU A 116 -19.48 -0.97 -2.43
CA LEU A 116 -18.92 -1.16 -1.09
C LEU A 116 -19.64 -0.37 -0.01
N ALA A 117 -20.75 0.32 -0.31
CA ALA A 117 -21.42 1.24 0.60
C ALA A 117 -21.74 0.60 1.98
N SER A 118 -22.15 -0.66 2.00
CA SER A 118 -22.46 -1.39 3.24
C SER A 118 -21.24 -1.73 4.09
N LEU A 119 -20.03 -1.78 3.49
CA LEU A 119 -18.78 -2.09 4.19
C LEU A 119 -18.13 -0.83 4.78
N ARG A 120 -18.37 0.33 4.16
CA ARG A 120 -17.74 1.61 4.54
C ARG A 120 -17.77 1.95 6.02
N PRO A 121 -18.85 1.72 6.78
CA PRO A 121 -18.88 2.06 8.21
C PRO A 121 -17.82 1.34 9.06
N GLN A 122 -17.31 0.21 8.59
CA GLN A 122 -16.31 -0.63 9.27
C GLN A 122 -15.03 -0.84 8.44
N ALA A 123 -14.87 -0.07 7.36
CA ALA A 123 -13.73 -0.16 6.47
C ALA A 123 -12.69 0.94 6.74
N VAL A 124 -11.41 0.57 6.65
CA VAL A 124 -10.30 1.53 6.52
C VAL A 124 -9.78 1.52 5.10
N GLU A 125 -9.39 2.68 4.61
CA GLU A 125 -8.54 2.76 3.42
C GLU A 125 -7.08 2.77 3.82
N LEU A 126 -6.30 1.90 3.19
CA LEU A 126 -4.86 1.82 3.29
C LEU A 126 -4.23 2.38 2.03
N GLY A 127 -3.20 3.19 2.19
CA GLY A 127 -2.49 3.77 1.05
C GLY A 127 -1.10 4.25 1.40
N ARG A 128 -0.42 4.77 0.38
CA ARG A 128 0.92 5.35 0.49
C ARG A 128 1.94 4.45 1.21
N SER A 129 1.77 3.14 1.07
CA SER A 129 2.66 2.17 1.71
C SER A 129 4.00 2.14 1.00
N CYS A 130 5.10 2.35 1.72
CA CYS A 130 6.43 2.23 1.15
C CYS A 130 7.43 1.73 2.20
N VAL A 131 8.52 1.15 1.69
CA VAL A 131 9.67 0.70 2.48
C VAL A 131 10.92 1.25 1.82
N HIS A 132 11.78 1.84 2.64
CA HIS A 132 13.07 2.37 2.21
C HIS A 132 13.86 1.30 1.45
N PRO A 133 14.50 1.61 0.30
CA PRO A 133 15.12 0.60 -0.57
C PRO A 133 16.09 -0.34 0.14
N ALA A 134 16.95 0.20 1.01
CA ALA A 134 17.88 -0.58 1.81
C ALA A 134 17.21 -1.55 2.80
N TRP A 135 15.95 -1.33 3.18
CA TRP A 135 15.23 -2.09 4.21
C TRP A 135 14.11 -2.97 3.66
N ARG A 136 14.03 -3.14 2.33
CA ARG A 136 13.02 -3.97 1.66
C ARG A 136 13.18 -5.44 2.02
N SER A 137 12.52 -5.83 3.10
CA SER A 137 12.53 -7.17 3.65
C SER A 137 11.11 -7.58 4.04
N GLY A 138 10.90 -8.90 4.18
CA GLY A 138 9.63 -9.42 4.72
C GLY A 138 9.35 -8.92 6.14
N GLY A 139 10.40 -8.66 6.95
CA GLY A 139 10.28 -8.22 8.34
C GLY A 139 9.54 -6.89 8.49
N VAL A 140 9.93 -5.86 7.72
CA VAL A 140 9.29 -4.53 7.79
C VAL A 140 7.80 -4.61 7.41
N ILE A 141 7.47 -5.36 6.36
CA ILE A 141 6.08 -5.52 5.92
C ILE A 141 5.25 -6.32 6.94
N MET A 142 5.81 -7.39 7.52
CA MET A 142 5.11 -8.14 8.57
C MET A 142 4.88 -7.30 9.82
N ALA A 143 5.84 -6.43 10.18
CA ALA A 143 5.73 -5.52 11.30
C ALA A 143 4.58 -4.50 11.08
N LEU A 144 4.52 -3.89 9.88
CA LEU A 144 3.41 -3.01 9.46
C LEU A 144 2.06 -3.73 9.53
N TRP A 145 1.96 -4.92 8.92
CA TRP A 145 0.68 -5.65 8.88
C TRP A 145 0.22 -6.17 10.23
N SER A 146 1.15 -6.53 11.12
CA SER A 146 0.81 -6.92 12.49
C SER A 146 0.19 -5.75 13.26
N ALA A 147 0.79 -4.56 13.19
CA ALA A 147 0.26 -3.37 13.84
C ALA A 147 -1.08 -2.91 13.21
N LEU A 148 -1.24 -3.01 11.88
CA LEU A 148 -2.53 -2.75 11.21
C LEU A 148 -3.61 -3.71 11.70
N CYS A 149 -3.32 -5.00 11.82
CA CYS A 149 -4.29 -5.98 12.31
C CYS A 149 -4.71 -5.70 13.77
N GLN A 150 -3.77 -5.29 14.62
CA GLN A 150 -4.08 -4.87 16.00
C GLN A 150 -4.96 -3.61 16.03
N TYR A 151 -4.69 -2.63 15.18
CA TYR A 151 -5.51 -1.43 15.02
C TYR A 151 -6.94 -1.80 14.59
N MET A 152 -7.10 -2.66 13.59
CA MET A 152 -8.42 -3.10 13.15
C MET A 152 -9.24 -3.72 14.29
N LEU A 153 -8.62 -4.56 15.13
CA LEU A 153 -9.29 -5.14 16.30
C LEU A 153 -9.64 -4.08 17.35
N ALA A 154 -8.69 -3.22 17.72
CA ALA A 154 -8.88 -2.19 18.73
C ALA A 154 -10.02 -1.22 18.35
N HIS A 155 -10.16 -0.93 17.07
CA HIS A 155 -11.19 -0.03 16.54
C HIS A 155 -12.47 -0.74 16.08
N ARG A 156 -12.56 -2.07 16.20
CA ARG A 156 -13.69 -2.91 15.75
C ARG A 156 -14.02 -2.70 14.26
N LEU A 157 -12.98 -2.73 13.43
CA LEU A 157 -13.05 -2.60 11.99
C LEU A 157 -12.83 -3.99 11.37
N ASP A 158 -13.49 -4.28 10.27
CA ASP A 158 -13.52 -5.63 9.68
C ASP A 158 -13.00 -5.70 8.24
N THR A 159 -12.83 -4.54 7.60
CA THR A 159 -12.52 -4.46 6.17
C THR A 159 -11.38 -3.48 5.94
N MET A 160 -10.37 -3.90 5.19
CA MET A 160 -9.34 -3.01 4.64
C MET A 160 -9.54 -2.91 3.13
N ILE A 161 -9.56 -1.70 2.60
CA ILE A 161 -9.59 -1.40 1.17
C ILE A 161 -8.37 -0.57 0.78
N GLY A 162 -7.98 -0.61 -0.49
CA GLY A 162 -6.91 0.25 -1.00
C GLY A 162 -6.48 -0.17 -2.39
N CYS A 163 -5.52 0.56 -2.93
CA CYS A 163 -4.97 0.31 -4.25
C CYS A 163 -3.59 -0.36 -4.14
N ALA A 164 -3.41 -1.45 -4.88
CA ALA A 164 -2.09 -2.02 -5.09
C ALA A 164 -1.61 -1.68 -6.49
N SER A 165 -0.52 -0.93 -6.57
CA SER A 165 -0.04 -0.34 -7.81
C SER A 165 1.01 -1.21 -8.51
N ILE A 166 0.95 -1.24 -9.83
CA ILE A 166 1.94 -1.87 -10.71
C ILE A 166 2.51 -0.79 -11.62
N GLY A 167 3.84 -0.61 -11.64
CA GLY A 167 4.49 0.34 -12.54
C GLY A 167 4.21 0.04 -14.02
N LEU A 168 4.08 1.10 -14.81
CA LEU A 168 3.80 1.04 -16.25
C LEU A 168 5.05 1.26 -17.11
N ASP A 169 6.25 1.07 -16.56
CA ASP A 169 7.52 1.25 -17.26
C ASP A 169 7.66 0.34 -18.49
N ASP A 170 6.95 -0.80 -18.50
CA ASP A 170 6.88 -1.76 -19.60
C ASP A 170 5.71 -1.52 -20.57
N GLY A 171 5.08 -0.35 -20.48
CA GLY A 171 3.88 -0.01 -21.26
C GLY A 171 2.59 -0.69 -20.78
N GLY A 172 2.58 -1.26 -19.57
CA GLY A 172 1.41 -1.92 -18.98
C GLY A 172 1.30 -3.41 -19.29
N TYR A 173 2.35 -4.00 -19.85
CA TYR A 173 2.39 -5.42 -20.18
C TYR A 173 2.20 -6.30 -18.93
N MET A 174 2.96 -6.03 -17.86
CA MET A 174 2.85 -6.75 -16.60
C MET A 174 1.47 -6.56 -15.95
N ALA A 175 0.97 -5.32 -15.92
CA ALA A 175 -0.33 -5.00 -15.35
C ALA A 175 -1.46 -5.77 -16.05
N GLY A 176 -1.49 -5.74 -17.39
CA GLY A 176 -2.50 -6.46 -18.16
C GLY A 176 -2.38 -7.98 -18.02
N ARG A 177 -1.16 -8.54 -18.00
CA ARG A 177 -0.95 -9.98 -17.76
C ARG A 177 -1.46 -10.38 -16.38
N LEU A 178 -1.10 -9.62 -15.35
CA LEU A 178 -1.47 -9.94 -13.98
C LEU A 178 -2.98 -9.82 -13.78
N TRP A 179 -3.62 -8.77 -14.31
CA TRP A 179 -5.08 -8.64 -14.28
C TRP A 179 -5.80 -9.85 -14.90
N ARG A 180 -5.41 -10.26 -16.13
CA ARG A 180 -6.00 -11.42 -16.81
C ARG A 180 -5.87 -12.70 -15.98
N HIS A 181 -4.75 -12.88 -15.27
CA HIS A 181 -4.58 -14.04 -14.38
C HIS A 181 -5.41 -13.93 -13.09
N LEU A 182 -5.37 -12.77 -12.43
CA LEU A 182 -5.96 -12.56 -11.12
C LEU A 182 -7.49 -12.50 -11.16
N ARG A 183 -8.08 -11.99 -12.24
CA ARG A 183 -9.55 -11.92 -12.37
C ARG A 183 -10.23 -13.30 -12.32
N HIS A 184 -9.52 -14.36 -12.70
CA HIS A 184 -10.03 -15.73 -12.67
C HIS A 184 -9.80 -16.45 -11.33
N THR A 185 -8.92 -15.93 -10.47
CA THR A 185 -8.42 -16.63 -9.28
C THR A 185 -8.67 -15.90 -7.97
N HIS A 186 -8.77 -14.57 -8.00
CA HIS A 186 -8.78 -13.72 -6.80
C HIS A 186 -9.82 -12.58 -6.87
N LEU A 187 -10.68 -12.54 -7.88
CA LEU A 187 -11.76 -11.54 -7.96
C LEU A 187 -12.78 -11.76 -6.84
N ALA A 188 -13.24 -10.67 -6.23
CA ALA A 188 -14.27 -10.68 -5.21
C ALA A 188 -15.64 -11.10 -5.78
N ALA A 189 -16.57 -11.43 -4.88
CA ALA A 189 -17.94 -11.75 -5.26
C ALA A 189 -18.59 -10.57 -6.01
N PRO A 190 -19.51 -10.81 -6.97
CA PRO A 190 -20.04 -9.78 -7.87
C PRO A 190 -20.57 -8.51 -7.19
N GLN A 191 -21.20 -8.65 -6.02
CA GLN A 191 -21.75 -7.51 -5.27
C GLN A 191 -20.69 -6.55 -4.72
N TRP A 192 -19.43 -6.96 -4.67
CA TRP A 192 -18.31 -6.12 -4.21
C TRP A 192 -17.49 -5.58 -5.37
N GLN A 193 -17.85 -5.88 -6.62
CA GLN A 193 -17.02 -5.51 -7.75
C GLN A 193 -17.21 -4.04 -8.11
N VAL A 194 -16.10 -3.34 -8.35
CA VAL A 194 -16.05 -1.90 -8.64
C VAL A 194 -15.47 -1.67 -10.03
N ASN A 195 -15.80 -0.52 -10.63
CA ASN A 195 -15.25 -0.11 -11.92
C ASN A 195 -14.32 1.10 -11.75
N PRO A 196 -13.19 1.13 -12.47
CA PRO A 196 -12.32 2.30 -12.48
C PRO A 196 -13.00 3.47 -13.20
N ARG A 197 -12.80 4.68 -12.69
CA ARG A 197 -13.21 5.93 -13.35
C ARG A 197 -12.35 6.22 -14.57
N THR A 198 -11.08 5.80 -14.53
CA THR A 198 -10.15 5.88 -15.67
C THR A 198 -9.55 4.48 -15.86
N PRO A 199 -10.15 3.62 -16.69
CA PRO A 199 -9.65 2.26 -16.88
C PRO A 199 -8.27 2.26 -17.53
N LEU A 200 -7.41 1.33 -17.10
CA LEU A 200 -6.20 1.00 -17.85
C LEU A 200 -6.61 0.47 -19.25
N PRO A 201 -6.01 0.96 -20.35
CA PRO A 201 -6.24 0.37 -21.67
C PRO A 201 -5.73 -1.08 -21.69
N LEU A 202 -6.66 -2.02 -21.71
CA LEU A 202 -6.38 -3.44 -21.78
C LEU A 202 -6.77 -3.95 -23.16
N ASP A 203 -5.82 -4.54 -23.89
CA ASP A 203 -6.16 -5.24 -25.15
C ASP A 203 -6.91 -6.54 -24.84
N ASP A 204 -8.24 -6.49 -24.85
CA ASP A 204 -9.11 -7.66 -24.62
C ASP A 204 -8.97 -8.73 -25.72
N ALA A 205 -8.36 -8.38 -26.86
CA ALA A 205 -8.12 -9.30 -27.98
C ALA A 205 -7.11 -10.43 -27.66
N VAL A 206 -6.36 -10.31 -26.57
CA VAL A 206 -5.46 -11.36 -26.08
C VAL A 206 -6.02 -11.90 -24.76
N ASP A 207 -7.15 -12.62 -24.85
CA ASP A 207 -7.61 -13.46 -23.75
C ASP A 207 -6.60 -14.61 -23.64
N LEU A 208 -5.60 -14.45 -22.76
CA LEU A 208 -4.67 -15.53 -22.47
C LEU A 208 -5.51 -16.68 -21.90
N PRO A 209 -5.39 -17.91 -22.43
CA PRO A 209 -6.16 -19.03 -21.91
C PRO A 209 -5.93 -19.17 -20.41
N PRO A 210 -6.93 -19.66 -19.65
CA PRO A 210 -6.77 -19.92 -18.22
C PRO A 210 -5.50 -20.73 -17.99
N ALA A 211 -4.71 -20.30 -17.00
CA ALA A 211 -3.33 -20.72 -16.84
C ALA A 211 -3.18 -22.25 -17.00
N VAL A 212 -2.36 -22.67 -17.96
CA VAL A 212 -1.82 -24.03 -17.97
C VAL A 212 -1.05 -24.20 -16.65
N PRO A 213 -1.28 -25.29 -15.88
CA PRO A 213 -0.53 -25.55 -14.66
C PRO A 213 0.98 -25.45 -14.93
N GLY A 214 1.67 -24.52 -14.26
CA GLY A 214 3.10 -24.26 -14.45
C GLY A 214 3.48 -22.95 -15.16
N VAL A 215 2.50 -22.18 -15.68
CA VAL A 215 2.79 -20.83 -16.21
C VAL A 215 3.06 -19.86 -15.05
N LYS A 216 4.22 -19.22 -15.10
CA LYS A 216 4.80 -18.28 -14.12
C LYS A 216 4.01 -16.97 -13.90
N GLY A 217 2.69 -16.93 -14.10
CA GLY A 217 1.89 -15.69 -14.05
C GLY A 217 2.01 -14.90 -12.75
N MET A 218 2.18 -15.59 -11.61
CA MET A 218 2.40 -14.97 -10.31
C MET A 218 3.90 -14.73 -10.00
N ALA A 219 4.84 -15.39 -10.67
CA ALA A 219 6.26 -15.30 -10.32
C ALA A 219 6.75 -13.84 -10.41
N ASP A 220 6.31 -13.15 -11.45
CA ASP A 220 6.71 -11.80 -11.82
C ASP A 220 5.84 -10.71 -11.14
N ALA A 221 4.78 -11.09 -10.40
CA ALA A 221 3.95 -10.14 -9.69
C ALA A 221 4.76 -9.41 -8.60
N PRO A 222 4.50 -8.11 -8.34
CA PRO A 222 5.15 -7.36 -7.27
C PRO A 222 5.06 -8.11 -5.92
N PRO A 223 6.15 -8.18 -5.13
CA PRO A 223 6.17 -8.89 -3.85
C PRO A 223 5.04 -8.50 -2.90
N LEU A 224 4.66 -7.22 -2.89
CA LEU A 224 3.62 -6.69 -2.03
C LEU A 224 2.23 -7.24 -2.43
N ILE A 225 1.89 -7.21 -3.71
CA ILE A 225 0.65 -7.82 -4.24
C ILE A 225 0.59 -9.30 -3.90
N LYS A 226 1.70 -10.05 -4.12
CA LYS A 226 1.78 -11.46 -3.73
C LYS A 226 1.49 -11.65 -2.25
N GLY A 227 2.00 -10.78 -1.39
CA GLY A 227 1.77 -10.82 0.04
C GLY A 227 0.30 -10.53 0.41
N TYR A 228 -0.34 -9.54 -0.21
CA TYR A 228 -1.78 -9.27 0.00
C TYR A 228 -2.65 -10.48 -0.36
N LEU A 229 -2.44 -11.05 -1.56
CA LEU A 229 -3.18 -12.24 -2.01
C LEU A 229 -2.96 -13.43 -1.07
N ARG A 230 -1.72 -13.60 -0.58
CA ARG A 230 -1.36 -14.62 0.41
C ARG A 230 -2.07 -14.44 1.76
N CYS A 231 -2.34 -13.19 2.17
CA CYS A 231 -3.11 -12.85 3.36
C CYS A 231 -4.61 -13.14 3.18
N GLY A 232 -5.10 -13.19 1.95
CA GLY A 232 -6.51 -13.42 1.63
C GLY A 232 -7.16 -12.26 0.86
N ALA A 233 -6.40 -11.23 0.46
CA ALA A 233 -6.96 -10.11 -0.26
C ALA A 233 -7.55 -10.53 -1.61
N ARG A 234 -8.62 -9.85 -2.01
CA ARG A 234 -9.34 -10.03 -3.27
C ARG A 234 -9.24 -8.77 -4.12
N LEU A 235 -9.28 -8.95 -5.43
CA LEU A 235 -9.45 -7.84 -6.36
C LEU A 235 -10.93 -7.46 -6.39
N LEU A 236 -11.21 -6.18 -6.44
CA LEU A 236 -12.56 -5.67 -6.60
C LEU A 236 -12.91 -5.42 -8.07
N GLY A 237 -11.95 -5.32 -8.97
CA GLY A 237 -12.25 -4.97 -10.36
C GLY A 237 -11.02 -4.73 -11.21
N PRO A 238 -11.21 -4.30 -12.47
CA PRO A 238 -10.10 -3.99 -13.36
C PRO A 238 -9.28 -2.80 -12.87
N PRO A 239 -7.98 -2.72 -13.25
CA PRO A 239 -7.10 -1.65 -12.80
C PRO A 239 -7.50 -0.28 -13.35
N ALA A 240 -7.32 0.75 -12.52
CA ALA A 240 -7.33 2.15 -12.95
C ALA A 240 -5.94 2.57 -13.45
N LEU A 241 -5.90 3.56 -14.35
CA LEU A 241 -4.67 4.23 -14.77
C LEU A 241 -4.40 5.44 -13.86
N ASP A 242 -3.32 5.39 -13.09
CA ASP A 242 -2.80 6.55 -12.35
C ASP A 242 -1.64 7.18 -13.15
N THR A 243 -1.92 8.31 -13.80
CA THR A 243 -0.95 9.04 -14.61
C THR A 243 0.08 9.84 -13.81
N ALA A 244 -0.23 10.15 -12.54
CA ALA A 244 0.66 10.88 -11.65
C ALA A 244 1.76 9.94 -11.15
N PHE A 245 1.41 8.71 -10.79
CA PHE A 245 2.34 7.69 -10.34
C PHE A 245 2.90 6.81 -11.47
N ASN A 246 2.34 6.91 -12.68
CA ASN A 246 2.67 6.02 -13.81
C ASN A 246 2.41 4.55 -13.47
N THR A 247 1.24 4.28 -12.86
CA THR A 247 0.87 2.95 -12.38
C THR A 247 -0.49 2.48 -12.89
N ALA A 248 -0.66 1.17 -12.91
CA ALA A 248 -1.95 0.51 -12.92
C ALA A 248 -2.34 0.17 -11.47
N ASP A 249 -3.40 0.79 -10.99
CA ASP A 249 -3.86 0.65 -9.62
C ASP A 249 -4.96 -0.42 -9.56
N LEU A 250 -4.69 -1.51 -8.86
CA LEU A 250 -5.64 -2.59 -8.65
C LEU A 250 -6.47 -2.29 -7.39
N PRO A 251 -7.81 -2.19 -7.48
CA PRO A 251 -8.63 -2.03 -6.29
C PRO A 251 -8.66 -3.35 -5.53
N MET A 252 -8.23 -3.34 -4.28
CA MET A 252 -8.12 -4.53 -3.44
C MET A 252 -8.90 -4.38 -2.14
N MET A 253 -9.36 -5.52 -1.63
CA MET A 253 -10.03 -5.62 -0.33
C MET A 253 -9.51 -6.83 0.43
N LEU A 254 -9.37 -6.68 1.74
CA LEU A 254 -9.13 -7.76 2.68
C LEU A 254 -10.13 -7.66 3.82
N ARG A 255 -10.87 -8.74 4.08
CA ARG A 255 -11.67 -8.86 5.28
C ARG A 255 -10.93 -9.61 6.38
N ILE A 256 -11.08 -9.15 7.63
CA ILE A 256 -10.38 -9.71 8.80
C ILE A 256 -10.79 -11.18 9.06
N ASP A 257 -12.04 -11.54 8.78
CA ASP A 257 -12.52 -12.91 8.91
C ASP A 257 -12.03 -13.85 7.80
N GLU A 258 -11.64 -13.30 6.66
CA GLU A 258 -11.07 -14.03 5.51
C GLU A 258 -9.53 -14.16 5.56
N LEU A 259 -8.89 -13.63 6.60
CA LEU A 259 -7.45 -13.76 6.80
C LEU A 259 -7.02 -15.24 6.78
N ALA A 260 -6.06 -15.57 5.92
CA ALA A 260 -5.56 -16.92 5.82
C ALA A 260 -4.99 -17.42 7.18
N PRO A 261 -5.22 -18.68 7.58
CA PRO A 261 -4.96 -19.15 8.94
C PRO A 261 -3.54 -18.88 9.47
N ARG A 262 -2.53 -19.03 8.61
CA ARG A 262 -1.13 -18.75 8.97
C ARG A 262 -0.90 -17.29 9.39
N TYR A 263 -1.58 -16.35 8.75
CA TYR A 263 -1.45 -14.92 9.02
C TYR A 263 -2.32 -14.51 10.20
N ARG A 264 -3.51 -15.12 10.34
CA ARG A 264 -4.35 -14.96 11.52
C ARG A 264 -3.57 -15.31 12.80
N LYS A 265 -2.90 -16.48 12.82
CA LYS A 265 -2.06 -16.90 13.94
C LYS A 265 -0.88 -15.95 14.18
N HIS A 266 -0.23 -15.49 13.12
CA HIS A 266 0.91 -14.57 13.22
C HIS A 266 0.51 -13.21 13.78
N PHE A 267 -0.61 -12.64 13.32
CA PHE A 267 -1.04 -11.29 13.69
C PHE A 267 -1.79 -11.22 15.03
N PHE A 268 -2.51 -12.29 15.40
CA PHE A 268 -3.36 -12.30 16.59
C PHE A 268 -2.89 -13.24 17.71
N GLY A 269 -1.85 -14.04 17.48
CA GLY A 269 -1.29 -14.94 18.50
C GLY A 269 -2.18 -16.14 18.86
N SER A 270 -3.27 -16.38 18.12
CA SER A 270 -4.22 -17.49 18.32
C SER A 270 -4.34 -18.37 17.09
#